data_AF-A0A7R9B7L6-F1
#
_entry.id   AF-A0A7R9B7L6-F1
#
_cell.length_a   1.000
_cell.length_b   1.000
_cell.length_c   1.000
_cell.angle_alpha   90.00
_cell.angle_beta   90.00
_cell.angle_gamma   90.00
#
_symmetry.space_group_name_H-M   'P 1'
#
loop_
_entity.id
_entity.type
_entity.pdbx_description
1 polymer ?
#
loop_
_entity_poly.entity_id
_entity_poly.type
_entity_poly.pdbx_seq_one_letter_code
_entity_poly.pdbx_strand_id
1 'polypeptide(L)'
;MMSSVVKKAYRKKALTCHPDKNPNNPRAGELFHQLSRALEVLADEQARGDYAVNSATRSLDSINAAYDNVLNAKRAAKLRRQSLNSRYKKLREDLEAREKKAEEEAKYNKHTNIGPRTCEEILK
;
A
#
# COMPACT_ATOMS: atom_id res chain seq x y z
N MET A 1 12.19 21.21 36.48
CA MET A 1 12.10 22.61 36.99
C MET A 1 12.03 23.56 35.78
N MET A 2 11.00 24.40 35.62
CA MET A 2 10.79 25.15 34.35
C MET A 2 11.90 26.19 34.06
N SER A 3 12.48 26.12 32.85
CA SER A 3 13.60 26.95 32.39
C SER A 3 13.31 28.46 32.45
N SER A 4 14.28 29.22 32.97
CA SER A 4 14.20 30.69 33.08
C SER A 4 14.01 31.38 31.73
N VAL A 5 14.49 30.78 30.64
CA VAL A 5 14.34 31.26 29.26
C VAL A 5 12.88 31.18 28.82
N VAL A 6 12.20 30.05 29.09
CA VAL A 6 10.79 29.83 28.71
C VAL A 6 9.88 30.80 29.47
N LYS A 7 10.10 30.97 30.78
CA LYS A 7 9.39 31.95 31.62
C LYS A 7 9.52 33.38 31.07
N LYS A 8 10.73 33.76 30.63
CA LYS A 8 11.00 35.11 30.11
C LYS A 8 10.36 35.32 28.74
N ALA A 9 10.37 34.31 27.87
CA ALA A 9 9.72 34.35 26.57
C ALA A 9 8.19 34.40 26.68
N TYR A 10 7.59 33.60 27.56
CA TYR A 10 6.15 33.61 27.82
C TYR A 10 5.66 34.99 28.24
N ARG A 11 6.32 35.62 29.22
CA ARG A 11 5.93 36.95 29.71
C ARG A 11 5.96 38.01 28.60
N LYS A 12 6.97 37.99 27.74
CA LYS A 12 7.07 38.93 26.61
C LYS A 12 5.88 38.77 25.65
N LYS A 13 5.54 37.53 25.30
CA LYS A 13 4.50 37.23 24.32
C LYS A 13 3.08 37.35 24.88
N ALA A 14 2.90 37.07 26.17
CA ALA A 14 1.66 37.30 26.90
C ALA A 14 1.29 38.79 26.93
N LEU A 15 2.28 39.68 27.13
CA LEU A 15 2.04 41.13 27.09
C LEU A 15 1.63 41.62 25.70
N THR A 16 2.20 41.06 24.63
CA THR A 16 1.84 41.46 23.25
C THR A 16 0.48 40.95 22.81
N CYS A 17 0.02 39.83 23.38
CA CYS A 17 -1.25 39.19 22.99
C CYS A 17 -2.35 39.36 24.06
N HIS A 18 -2.14 40.18 25.08
CA HIS A 18 -3.11 40.34 26.16
C HIS A 18 -4.39 41.01 25.64
N PRO A 19 -5.59 40.44 25.89
CA PRO A 19 -6.85 40.98 25.38
C PRO A 19 -7.15 42.40 25.90
N ASP A 20 -6.79 42.69 27.16
CA ASP A 20 -6.95 44.03 27.76
C ASP A 20 -6.09 45.12 27.09
N LYS A 21 -4.89 44.76 26.60
CA LYS A 21 -3.97 45.70 25.92
C LYS A 21 -4.21 45.78 24.42
N ASN A 22 -4.93 44.80 23.85
CA ASN A 22 -5.23 44.72 22.43
C ASN A 22 -6.74 44.57 22.18
N PRO A 23 -7.58 45.50 22.67
CA PRO A 23 -9.04 45.39 22.53
C PRO A 23 -9.51 45.39 21.07
N ASN A 24 -8.70 45.93 20.15
CA ASN A 24 -9.00 46.00 18.71
C ASN A 24 -8.67 44.71 17.94
N ASN A 25 -8.00 43.74 18.58
CA ASN A 25 -7.62 42.49 17.94
C ASN A 25 -8.51 41.33 18.44
N PRO A 26 -9.50 40.88 17.65
CA PRO A 26 -10.40 39.81 18.06
C PRO A 26 -9.68 38.46 18.27
N ARG A 27 -8.46 38.30 17.74
CA ARG A 27 -7.65 37.09 17.88
C ARG A 27 -6.74 37.12 19.10
N ALA A 28 -6.66 38.24 19.85
CA ALA A 28 -5.79 38.36 21.02
C ALA A 28 -6.14 37.31 22.09
N GLY A 29 -7.43 37.09 22.36
CA GLY A 29 -7.88 36.05 23.30
C GLY A 29 -7.47 34.64 22.85
N GLU A 30 -7.67 34.31 21.58
CA GLU A 30 -7.31 33.00 21.03
C GLU A 30 -5.79 32.75 21.07
N LEU A 31 -4.99 33.77 20.71
CA LEU A 31 -3.54 33.72 20.77
C LEU A 31 -3.04 33.58 22.22
N PHE A 32 -3.67 34.26 23.17
CA PHE A 32 -3.34 34.15 24.59
C PHE A 32 -3.61 32.74 25.12
N HIS A 33 -4.77 32.16 24.78
CA HIS A 33 -5.11 30.78 25.13
C HIS A 33 -4.15 29.75 24.51
N GLN A 34 -3.74 29.94 23.25
CA GLN A 34 -2.70 29.11 22.63
C GLN A 34 -1.37 29.21 23.37
N LEU A 35 -0.99 30.42 23.80
CA LEU A 35 0.22 30.68 24.58
C LEU A 35 0.19 29.98 25.95
N SER A 36 -0.94 29.99 26.64
CA SER A 36 -1.12 29.30 27.93
C SER A 36 -1.00 27.78 27.77
N ARG A 37 -1.64 27.19 26.76
CA ARG A 37 -1.52 25.75 26.45
C ARG A 37 -0.09 25.34 26.13
N ALA A 38 0.62 26.16 25.34
CA ALA A 38 2.02 25.91 25.05
C ALA A 38 2.91 25.97 26.30
N LEU A 39 2.60 26.86 27.27
CA LEU A 39 3.31 26.93 28.53
C LEU A 39 3.09 25.69 29.40
N GLU A 40 1.86 25.19 29.48
CA GLU A 40 1.52 23.96 30.22
C GLU A 40 2.31 22.76 29.71
N VAL A 41 2.36 22.57 28.39
CA VAL A 41 3.13 21.48 27.75
C VAL A 41 4.64 21.63 27.98
N LEU A 42 5.16 22.85 28.00
CA LEU A 42 6.59 23.11 28.24
C LEU A 42 6.98 23.09 29.72
N ALA A 43 6.01 23.23 30.63
CA ALA A 43 6.20 23.17 32.06
C ALA A 43 6.36 21.72 32.55
N ASP A 44 5.68 20.78 31.89
CA ASP A 44 5.81 19.36 32.14
C ASP A 44 7.00 18.76 31.35
N GLU A 45 7.97 18.24 32.09
CA GLU A 45 9.22 17.71 31.57
C GLU A 45 9.01 16.40 30.79
N GLN A 46 7.98 15.63 31.13
CA GLN A 46 7.55 14.43 30.39
C GLN A 46 6.81 14.81 29.11
N ALA A 47 5.82 15.70 29.20
CA ALA A 47 5.07 16.16 28.03
C ALA A 47 5.93 16.86 26.97
N ARG A 48 7.01 17.54 27.39
CA ARG A 48 7.98 18.16 26.47
C ARG A 48 8.79 17.11 25.69
N GLY A 49 9.17 16.02 26.35
CA GLY A 49 9.83 14.87 25.70
C GLY A 49 8.91 14.18 24.72
N ASP A 50 7.69 13.89 25.15
CA ASP A 50 6.67 13.24 24.33
C ASP A 50 6.29 14.09 23.11
N TYR A 51 6.13 15.41 23.26
CA TYR A 51 5.83 16.28 22.11
C TYR A 51 6.99 16.30 21.09
N ALA A 52 8.23 16.41 21.56
CA ALA A 52 9.40 16.41 20.69
C ALA A 52 9.55 15.07 19.94
N VAL A 53 9.44 13.95 20.65
CA VAL A 53 9.57 12.60 20.09
C VAL A 53 8.42 12.30 19.12
N ASN A 54 7.17 12.55 19.53
CA ASN A 54 5.98 12.24 18.72
C ASN A 54 5.86 13.09 17.45
N SER A 55 6.45 14.30 17.43
CA SER A 55 6.46 15.13 16.22
C SER A 55 7.42 14.60 15.15
N ALA A 56 8.57 14.06 15.56
CA ALA A 56 9.57 13.52 14.64
C ALA A 56 9.21 12.11 14.16
N THR A 57 8.67 11.25 15.03
CA THR A 57 8.29 9.87 14.68
C THR A 57 7.02 9.81 13.82
N ARG A 58 5.98 10.61 14.10
CA ARG A 58 4.75 10.65 13.26
C ARG A 58 5.03 10.95 11.79
N SER A 59 6.03 11.79 11.51
CA SER A 59 6.44 12.11 10.14
C SER A 59 7.12 10.92 9.46
N LEU A 60 8.01 10.22 10.19
CA LEU A 60 8.76 9.09 9.66
C LEU A 60 7.88 7.85 9.39
N ASP A 61 6.95 7.55 10.30
CA ASP A 61 6.07 6.39 10.20
C ASP A 61 5.11 6.48 9.00
N SER A 62 4.62 7.69 8.71
CA SER A 62 3.80 7.96 7.52
C SER A 62 4.58 7.75 6.21
N ILE A 63 5.86 8.14 6.19
CA ILE A 63 6.72 8.00 5.01
C ILE A 63 7.06 6.52 4.78
N ASN A 64 7.37 5.77 5.84
CA ASN A 64 7.68 4.34 5.78
C ASN A 64 6.48 3.50 5.34
N ALA A 65 5.27 3.80 5.85
CA ALA A 65 4.06 3.10 5.46
C ALA A 65 3.72 3.26 3.96
N ALA A 66 3.94 4.45 3.39
CA ALA A 66 3.72 4.68 1.96
C ALA A 66 4.69 3.86 1.09
N TYR A 67 5.95 3.74 1.51
CA TYR A 67 6.96 2.93 0.82
C TYR A 67 6.61 1.44 0.84
N ASP A 68 6.21 0.91 1.99
CA ASP A 68 5.85 -0.50 2.16
C ASP A 68 4.63 -0.89 1.32
N ASN A 69 3.63 0.00 1.25
CA ASN A 69 2.45 -0.21 0.41
C ASN A 69 2.81 -0.34 -1.08
N VAL A 70 3.69 0.52 -1.59
CA VAL A 70 4.16 0.47 -2.98
C VAL A 70 4.92 -0.82 -3.25
N LEU A 71 5.79 -1.24 -2.33
CA LEU A 71 6.57 -2.46 -2.47
C LEU A 71 5.68 -3.71 -2.47
N ASN A 72 4.71 -3.76 -1.56
CA ASN A 72 3.75 -4.85 -1.45
C ASN A 72 2.85 -4.91 -2.69
N ALA A 73 2.39 -3.77 -3.22
CA ALA A 73 1.61 -3.70 -4.45
C ALA A 73 2.38 -4.26 -5.66
N LYS A 74 3.68 -3.93 -5.79
CA LYS A 74 4.56 -4.47 -6.85
C LYS A 74 4.72 -5.99 -6.74
N ARG A 75 4.96 -6.51 -5.52
CA ARG A 75 5.05 -7.97 -5.28
C ARG A 75 3.74 -8.67 -5.64
N ALA A 76 2.60 -8.12 -5.23
CA ALA A 76 1.29 -8.66 -5.55
C ALA A 76 0.98 -8.63 -7.06
N ALA A 77 1.38 -7.59 -7.78
CA ALA A 77 1.24 -7.52 -9.24
C ALA A 77 2.07 -8.61 -9.95
N LYS A 78 3.30 -8.85 -9.49
CA LYS A 78 4.18 -9.91 -10.02
C LYS A 78 3.57 -11.29 -9.81
N LEU A 79 3.08 -11.59 -8.60
CA LEU A 79 2.41 -12.86 -8.28
C LEU A 79 1.15 -13.07 -9.12
N ARG A 80 0.30 -12.04 -9.27
CA ARG A 80 -0.87 -12.08 -10.14
C ARG A 80 -0.50 -12.37 -11.60
N ARG A 81 0.57 -11.77 -12.11
CA ARG A 81 1.04 -12.07 -13.47
C ARG A 81 1.54 -13.51 -13.60
N GLN A 82 2.26 -14.01 -12.60
CA GLN A 82 2.73 -15.40 -12.59
C GLN A 82 1.58 -16.41 -12.53
N SER A 83 0.55 -16.16 -11.71
CA SER A 83 -0.62 -17.04 -11.63
C SER A 83 -1.48 -17.01 -12.90
N LEU A 84 -1.60 -15.84 -13.55
CA LEU A 84 -2.22 -15.75 -14.87
C LEU A 84 -1.42 -16.56 -15.90
N ASN A 85 -0.09 -16.38 -15.95
CA ASN A 85 0.76 -17.09 -16.89
C ASN A 85 0.72 -18.61 -16.69
N SER A 86 0.66 -19.11 -15.45
CA SER A 86 0.52 -20.54 -15.19
C SER A 86 -0.86 -21.09 -15.60
N ARG A 87 -1.93 -20.31 -15.41
CA ARG A 87 -3.29 -20.67 -15.86
C ARG A 87 -3.38 -20.75 -17.39
N TYR A 88 -2.83 -19.76 -18.11
CA TYR A 88 -2.77 -19.78 -19.56
C TYR A 88 -1.91 -20.93 -20.10
N LYS A 89 -0.78 -21.21 -19.44
CA LYS A 89 0.09 -22.34 -19.80
C LYS A 89 -0.64 -23.68 -19.70
N LYS A 90 -1.35 -23.94 -18.58
CA LYS A 90 -2.13 -25.17 -18.42
C LYS A 90 -3.24 -25.31 -19.46
N LEU A 91 -3.96 -24.22 -19.75
CA LEU A 91 -5.02 -24.23 -20.75
C LEU A 91 -4.47 -24.52 -22.15
N ARG A 92 -3.34 -23.91 -22.50
CA ARG A 92 -2.65 -24.16 -23.77
C ARG A 92 -2.22 -25.61 -23.89
N GLU A 93 -1.59 -26.17 -22.86
CA GLU A 93 -1.16 -27.57 -22.84
C GLU A 93 -2.35 -28.54 -22.99
N ASP A 94 -3.49 -28.26 -22.34
CA ASP A 94 -4.71 -29.06 -22.44
C ASP A 94 -5.33 -29.01 -23.85
N LEU A 95 -5.31 -27.85 -24.51
CA LEU A 95 -5.75 -27.71 -25.90
C LEU A 95 -4.83 -28.45 -26.87
N GLU A 96 -3.51 -28.26 -26.76
CA GLU A 96 -2.52 -28.94 -27.61
C GLU A 96 -2.62 -30.47 -27.44
N ALA A 97 -2.87 -30.98 -26.24
CA ALA A 97 -3.07 -32.41 -26.00
C ALA A 97 -4.34 -32.96 -26.65
N ARG A 98 -5.46 -32.21 -26.61
CA ARG A 98 -6.70 -32.61 -27.28
C ARG A 98 -6.56 -32.60 -28.79
N GLU A 99 -5.93 -31.56 -29.35
CA GLU A 99 -5.67 -31.45 -30.79
C GLU A 99 -4.78 -32.60 -31.26
N LYS A 100 -3.70 -32.89 -30.54
CA LYS A 100 -2.81 -34.01 -30.86
C LYS A 100 -3.53 -35.36 -30.79
N LYS A 101 -4.36 -35.58 -29.76
CA LYS A 101 -5.14 -36.82 -29.64
C LYS A 101 -6.15 -36.96 -30.78
N ALA A 102 -6.86 -35.88 -31.13
CA ALA A 102 -7.79 -35.87 -32.25
C ALA A 102 -7.07 -36.09 -33.60
N GLU A 103 -5.87 -35.53 -33.78
CA GLU A 103 -5.04 -35.79 -34.94
C GLU A 103 -4.57 -37.25 -35.01
N GLU A 104 -4.15 -37.82 -33.88
CA GLU A 104 -3.75 -39.22 -33.77
C GLU A 104 -4.93 -40.15 -34.06
N GLU A 105 -6.12 -39.85 -33.54
CA GLU A 105 -7.37 -40.56 -33.83
C GLU A 105 -7.82 -40.35 -35.29
N ALA A 106 -7.53 -39.21 -35.92
CA ALA A 106 -7.83 -38.96 -37.33
C ALA A 106 -6.84 -39.70 -38.26
N LYS A 107 -5.54 -39.71 -37.93
CA LYS A 107 -4.52 -40.54 -38.59
C LYS A 107 -4.89 -42.03 -38.42
N TYR A 108 -5.21 -42.37 -37.17
CA TYR A 108 -6.06 -43.43 -36.61
C TYR A 108 -7.13 -43.98 -37.57
N ASN A 109 -8.08 -43.13 -37.88
CA ASN A 109 -9.24 -43.53 -38.66
C ASN A 109 -8.91 -43.57 -40.16
N LYS A 110 -7.96 -42.75 -40.63
CA LYS A 110 -7.57 -42.66 -42.05
C LYS A 110 -6.78 -43.88 -42.52
N HIS A 111 -5.91 -44.45 -41.67
CA HIS A 111 -5.17 -45.69 -42.00
C HIS A 111 -5.97 -46.99 -41.76
N THR A 112 -7.05 -46.98 -40.95
CA THR A 112 -7.98 -48.12 -40.80
C THR A 112 -9.14 -48.10 -41.80
N ASN A 113 -9.38 -46.97 -42.50
CA ASN A 113 -10.31 -46.89 -43.64
C ASN A 113 -9.74 -47.49 -44.94
N ILE A 114 -8.76 -48.39 -44.83
CA ILE A 114 -8.57 -49.42 -45.86
C ILE A 114 -9.66 -50.46 -45.55
N GLY A 115 -10.81 -50.30 -46.21
CA GLY A 115 -12.00 -51.13 -45.99
C GLY A 115 -11.70 -52.63 -46.03
N PRO A 116 -12.53 -53.46 -45.38
CA PRO A 116 -12.32 -54.91 -45.37
C PRO A 116 -12.28 -55.40 -46.81
N ARG A 117 -11.16 -56.01 -47.25
CA ARG A 117 -11.16 -56.76 -48.49
C ARG A 117 -12.20 -57.87 -48.35
N THR A 118 -13.15 -57.89 -49.26
CA THR A 118 -14.17 -58.93 -49.29
C THR A 118 -13.50 -60.26 -49.58
N CYS A 119 -13.98 -61.33 -48.94
CA CYS A 119 -13.39 -62.67 -49.08
C CYS A 119 -13.37 -63.20 -50.53
N GLU A 120 -14.13 -62.59 -51.45
CA GLU A 120 -14.16 -62.90 -52.87
C GLU A 120 -12.90 -62.43 -53.64
N GLU A 121 -12.13 -61.49 -53.11
CA GLU A 121 -10.93 -60.96 -53.78
C GLU A 121 -9.65 -61.74 -53.47
N ILE A 122 -9.73 -62.77 -52.61
CA ILE A 122 -8.56 -63.53 -52.11
C ILE A 122 -8.44 -64.92 -52.78
N LEU A 123 -9.47 -65.40 -53.49
CA LEU A 123 -9.54 -66.76 -54.06
C LEU A 123 -9.72 -66.78 -55.59
N LYS A 124 -8.97 -65.96 -56.32
CA LYS A 124 -8.70 -66.11 -57.76
C LYS A 124 -7.21 -66.10 -58.01
#